data_AF-A0A3B0Z9Q5-F1
#
_entry.id   AF-A0A3B0Z9Q5-F1
#
_cell.length_a   1.000
_cell.length_b   1.000
_cell.length_c   1.000
_cell.angle_alpha   90.00
_cell.angle_beta   90.00
_cell.angle_gamma   90.00
#
_symmetry.space_group_name_H-M   'P 1'
#
loop_
_entity.id
_entity.type
_entity.pdbx_description
1 polymer ?
#
loop_
_entity_poly.entity_id
_entity_poly.type
_entity_poly.pdbx_seq_one_letter_code
_entity_poly.pdbx_strand_id
1 'polypeptide(L)'
;MNKSTLGWVNGFVGMVIFSGSLPATRVAVADFDPLFLTSIRATIPAILGLAFLIILGEKRPGRSDLLPLFIVALGVVVGFPLLTALALEHITAAYSVVFIGLLPLTTAIFAVLRAGERPRAAFWLFSCLGASLVAGFALTQGVNTSLLGNAYMVAAIIVCGLGYAEGAKLSRTLGGWQVISWALILSLPAMAPLSYYSMPGTFAGVGQ
;
A
#
# COMPACT_ATOMS: atom_id res chain seq x y z
N MET A 1 -25.30 16.07 0.21
CA MET A 1 -24.77 15.40 1.42
C MET A 1 -23.85 16.35 2.16
N ASN A 2 -23.87 16.35 3.50
CA ASN A 2 -22.92 17.11 4.31
C ASN A 2 -21.50 16.51 4.13
N LYS A 3 -20.44 17.33 4.17
CA LYS A 3 -19.04 16.92 3.98
C LYS A 3 -18.62 15.81 4.97
N SER A 4 -19.13 15.89 6.21
CA SER A 4 -18.90 14.85 7.23
C SER A 4 -19.46 13.49 6.80
N THR A 5 -20.72 13.44 6.34
CA THR A 5 -21.35 12.21 5.86
C THR A 5 -20.62 11.60 4.67
N LEU A 6 -20.14 12.44 3.74
CA LEU A 6 -19.37 11.97 2.59
C LEU A 6 -18.03 11.33 3.03
N GLY A 7 -17.37 11.91 4.03
CA GLY A 7 -16.16 11.33 4.63
C GLY A 7 -16.40 9.95 5.24
N TRP A 8 -17.47 9.80 6.01
CA TRP A 8 -17.86 8.52 6.60
C TRP A 8 -18.19 7.46 5.55
N VAL A 9 -18.97 7.82 4.52
CA VAL A 9 -19.32 6.90 3.44
C VAL A 9 -18.07 6.46 2.67
N ASN A 10 -17.20 7.40 2.29
CA ASN A 10 -15.97 7.07 1.57
C ASN A 10 -15.03 6.19 2.43
N GLY A 11 -14.93 6.47 3.73
CA GLY A 11 -14.18 5.65 4.67
C GLY A 11 -14.72 4.22 4.78
N PHE A 12 -16.05 4.07 4.87
CA PHE A 12 -16.71 2.77 4.90
C PHE A 12 -16.51 1.98 3.60
N VAL A 13 -16.69 2.62 2.44
CA VAL A 13 -16.43 2.01 1.13
C VAL A 13 -14.97 1.55 1.04
N GLY A 14 -14.03 2.39 1.47
CA GLY A 14 -12.61 2.02 1.56
C GLY A 14 -12.41 0.78 2.44
N MET A 15 -12.97 0.77 3.66
CA MET A 15 -12.89 -0.37 4.56
C MET A 15 -13.39 -1.66 3.91
N VAL A 16 -14.56 -1.63 3.25
CA VAL A 16 -15.13 -2.80 2.56
C VAL A 16 -14.21 -3.31 1.46
N ILE A 17 -13.68 -2.42 0.62
CA ILE A 17 -12.77 -2.79 -0.49
C ILE A 17 -11.46 -3.38 0.05
N PHE A 18 -10.89 -2.80 1.11
CA PHE A 18 -9.56 -3.20 1.60
C PHE A 18 -9.58 -4.39 2.56
N SER A 19 -10.70 -4.66 3.25
CA SER A 19 -10.76 -5.73 4.27
C SER A 19 -10.46 -7.13 3.69
N GLY A 20 -10.85 -7.37 2.43
CA GLY A 20 -10.57 -8.64 1.74
C GLY A 20 -9.19 -8.73 1.09
N SER A 21 -8.42 -7.64 1.04
CA SER A 21 -7.20 -7.57 0.22
C SER A 21 -6.09 -8.51 0.71
N LEU A 22 -5.78 -8.53 2.01
CA LEU A 22 -4.73 -9.40 2.55
C LEU A 22 -5.11 -10.89 2.53
N PRO A 23 -6.33 -11.31 2.92
CA PRO A 23 -6.79 -12.68 2.73
C PRO A 23 -6.73 -13.12 1.25
N ALA A 24 -7.22 -12.30 0.32
CA ALA A 24 -7.16 -12.60 -1.11
C ALA A 24 -5.71 -12.69 -1.61
N THR A 25 -4.81 -11.85 -1.10
CA THR A 25 -3.37 -11.94 -1.42
C THR A 25 -2.78 -13.24 -0.90
N ARG A 26 -3.11 -13.65 0.33
CA ARG A 26 -2.61 -14.90 0.91
C ARG A 26 -3.04 -16.12 0.11
N VAL A 27 -4.26 -16.13 -0.41
CA VAL A 27 -4.75 -17.20 -1.30
C VAL A 27 -4.03 -17.11 -2.65
N ALA A 28 -3.93 -15.92 -3.25
CA ALA A 28 -3.30 -15.75 -4.55
C ALA A 28 -1.81 -16.14 -4.57
N VAL A 29 -1.03 -15.83 -3.52
CA VAL A 29 0.39 -16.22 -3.44
C VAL A 29 0.60 -17.72 -3.22
N ALA A 30 -0.46 -18.51 -3.01
CA ALA A 30 -0.35 -19.97 -3.03
C ALA A 30 -0.15 -20.50 -4.45
N ASP A 31 -0.74 -19.82 -5.45
CA ASP A 31 -0.77 -20.28 -6.85
C ASP A 31 0.06 -19.37 -7.79
N PHE A 32 0.33 -18.13 -7.38
CA PHE A 32 1.03 -17.13 -8.18
C PHE A 32 2.29 -16.63 -7.50
N ASP A 33 3.34 -16.44 -8.28
CA ASP A 33 4.55 -15.77 -7.84
C ASP A 33 4.24 -14.34 -7.33
N PRO A 34 4.79 -13.91 -6.18
CA PRO A 34 4.58 -12.57 -5.62
C PRO A 34 4.92 -11.42 -6.56
N LEU A 35 5.93 -11.56 -7.43
CA LEU A 35 6.29 -10.54 -8.43
C LEU A 35 5.23 -10.47 -9.52
N PHE A 36 4.73 -11.61 -10.00
CA PHE A 36 3.63 -11.63 -10.96
C PHE A 36 2.38 -10.98 -10.38
N LEU A 37 1.98 -11.39 -9.18
CA LEU A 37 0.79 -10.87 -8.52
C LEU A 37 0.90 -9.36 -8.26
N THR A 38 2.07 -8.88 -7.84
CA THR A 38 2.30 -7.44 -7.61
C THR A 38 2.27 -6.66 -8.92
N SER A 39 2.97 -7.15 -9.93
CA SER A 39 3.10 -6.46 -11.21
C SER A 39 1.78 -6.41 -11.99
N ILE A 40 0.98 -7.48 -12.01
CA ILE A 40 -0.34 -7.46 -12.64
C ILE A 40 -1.32 -6.52 -11.90
N ARG A 41 -1.26 -6.50 -10.56
CA ARG A 41 -2.06 -5.60 -9.71
C ARG A 41 -1.68 -4.12 -9.87
N ALA A 42 -0.47 -3.82 -10.30
CA ALA A 42 -0.07 -2.46 -10.68
C ALA A 42 -0.45 -2.16 -12.14
N THR A 43 -0.27 -3.11 -13.04
CA THR A 43 -0.45 -2.92 -14.49
C THR A 43 -1.90 -2.66 -14.86
N ILE A 44 -2.85 -3.45 -14.36
CA ILE A 44 -4.28 -3.29 -14.70
C ILE A 44 -4.80 -1.91 -14.25
N PRO A 45 -4.63 -1.49 -12.98
CA PRO A 45 -5.07 -0.16 -12.55
C PRO A 45 -4.31 0.97 -13.22
N ALA A 46 -3.04 0.79 -13.60
CA ALA A 46 -2.29 1.80 -14.34
C ALA A 46 -2.88 2.08 -15.73
N ILE A 47 -3.30 1.03 -16.46
CA ILE A 47 -3.97 1.17 -17.75
C ILE A 47 -5.32 1.87 -17.58
N LEU A 48 -6.10 1.46 -16.58
CA LEU A 48 -7.39 2.11 -16.28
C LEU A 48 -7.19 3.57 -15.86
N GLY A 49 -6.25 3.85 -14.97
CA GLY A 49 -5.90 5.19 -14.52
C GLY A 49 -5.44 6.08 -15.67
N LEU A 50 -4.63 5.56 -16.59
CA LEU A 50 -4.24 6.25 -17.81
C LEU A 50 -5.45 6.60 -18.68
N ALA A 51 -6.36 5.64 -18.89
CA ALA A 51 -7.59 5.88 -19.64
C ALA A 51 -8.44 6.99 -18.98
N PHE A 52 -8.62 6.96 -17.66
CA PHE A 52 -9.35 7.99 -16.93
C PHE A 52 -8.70 9.37 -17.04
N LEU A 53 -7.37 9.48 -16.88
CA LEU A 53 -6.67 10.76 -17.01
C LEU A 53 -6.79 11.35 -18.42
N ILE A 54 -6.75 10.50 -19.45
CA ILE A 54 -6.94 10.93 -20.85
C ILE A 54 -8.38 11.40 -21.08
N ILE A 55 -9.38 10.60 -20.67
CA ILE A 55 -10.81 10.90 -20.87
C ILE A 55 -11.20 12.19 -20.14
N LEU A 56 -10.68 12.41 -18.93
CA LEU A 56 -10.99 13.59 -18.13
C LEU A 56 -10.10 14.80 -18.44
N GLY A 57 -9.13 14.66 -19.36
CA GLY A 57 -8.26 15.76 -19.78
C GLY A 57 -7.37 16.31 -18.66
N GLU A 58 -6.94 15.45 -17.74
CA GLU A 58 -6.17 15.86 -16.57
C GLU A 58 -4.77 16.38 -16.94
N LYS A 59 -4.33 17.41 -16.23
CA LYS A 59 -3.01 18.01 -16.48
C LYS A 59 -1.90 17.09 -15.98
N ARG A 60 -0.79 17.05 -16.72
CA ARG A 60 0.41 16.32 -16.30
C ARG A 60 1.01 16.95 -15.04
N PRO A 61 1.57 16.15 -14.12
CA PRO A 61 2.22 16.64 -12.92
C PRO A 61 3.42 17.52 -13.27
N GLY A 62 3.69 18.51 -12.42
CA GLY A 62 4.85 19.38 -12.58
C GLY A 62 6.16 18.62 -12.35
N ARG A 63 7.29 19.19 -12.81
CA ARG A 63 8.61 18.59 -12.57
C ARG A 63 8.94 18.44 -11.08
N SER A 64 8.45 19.37 -10.25
CA SER A 64 8.58 19.32 -8.78
C SER A 64 7.85 18.14 -8.15
N ASP A 65 6.81 17.61 -8.81
CA ASP A 65 5.95 16.57 -8.28
C ASP A 65 6.49 15.16 -8.60
N LEU A 66 7.43 15.05 -9.57
CA LEU A 66 7.95 13.78 -10.04
C LEU A 66 8.71 12.99 -8.97
N LEU A 67 9.54 13.65 -8.17
CA LEU A 67 10.28 12.97 -7.10
C LEU A 67 9.34 12.46 -6.00
N PRO A 68 8.42 13.29 -5.46
CA PRO A 68 7.37 12.80 -4.56
C PRO A 68 6.52 11.67 -5.17
N LEU A 69 6.11 11.77 -6.44
CA LEU A 69 5.36 10.73 -7.13
C LEU A 69 6.16 9.43 -7.26
N PHE A 70 7.46 9.52 -7.50
CA PHE A 70 8.35 8.36 -7.53
C PHE A 70 8.44 7.69 -6.16
N ILE A 71 8.48 8.46 -5.06
CA ILE A 71 8.44 7.91 -3.70
C ILE A 71 7.10 7.20 -3.44
N VAL A 72 5.97 7.80 -3.87
CA VAL A 72 4.65 7.17 -3.78
C VAL A 72 4.60 5.87 -4.58
N ALA A 73 5.12 5.87 -5.81
CA ALA A 73 5.20 4.68 -6.65
C ALA A 73 6.01 3.56 -5.97
N LEU A 74 7.22 3.86 -5.50
CA LEU A 74 8.06 2.88 -4.80
C LEU A 74 7.43 2.37 -3.51
N GLY A 75 6.81 3.24 -2.71
CA GLY A 75 6.24 2.84 -1.42
C GLY A 75 4.90 2.12 -1.53
N VAL A 76 3.96 2.69 -2.28
CA VAL A 76 2.54 2.27 -2.28
C VAL A 76 2.22 1.32 -3.43
N VAL A 77 2.79 1.54 -4.62
CA VAL A 77 2.48 0.72 -5.80
C VAL A 77 3.35 -0.53 -5.84
N VAL A 78 4.64 -0.40 -5.54
CA VAL A 78 5.62 -1.49 -5.67
C VAL A 78 5.94 -2.13 -4.33
N GLY A 79 6.51 -1.35 -3.41
CA GLY A 79 7.14 -1.85 -2.19
C GLY A 79 6.15 -2.51 -1.26
N PHE A 80 5.06 -1.83 -0.91
CA PHE A 80 4.06 -2.41 -0.01
C PHE A 80 3.41 -3.69 -0.56
N PRO A 81 2.86 -3.73 -1.78
CA PRO A 81 2.27 -4.96 -2.32
C PRO A 81 3.28 -6.11 -2.44
N LEU A 82 4.50 -5.83 -2.89
CA LEU A 82 5.53 -6.86 -3.04
C LEU A 82 5.97 -7.43 -1.68
N LEU A 83 6.32 -6.55 -0.74
CA LEU A 83 6.79 -6.96 0.58
C LEU A 83 5.67 -7.65 1.37
N THR A 84 4.41 -7.23 1.24
CA THR A 84 3.28 -7.95 1.86
C THR A 84 3.02 -9.30 1.20
N ALA A 85 3.14 -9.42 -0.12
CA ALA A 85 3.03 -10.70 -0.81
C ALA A 85 4.12 -11.69 -0.35
N LEU A 86 5.39 -11.24 -0.30
CA LEU A 86 6.52 -12.02 0.23
C LEU A 86 6.33 -12.39 1.71
N ALA A 87 5.82 -11.46 2.53
CA ALA A 87 5.52 -11.78 3.92
C ALA A 87 4.48 -12.90 4.03
N LEU A 88 3.42 -12.84 3.21
CA LEU A 88 2.31 -13.79 3.23
C LEU A 88 2.70 -15.21 2.76
N GLU A 89 3.86 -15.40 2.12
CA GLU A 89 4.43 -16.73 1.91
C GLU A 89 4.86 -17.39 3.23
N HIS A 90 5.21 -16.58 4.24
CA HIS A 90 5.80 -17.04 5.49
C HIS A 90 4.91 -16.89 6.72
N ILE A 91 3.90 -16.03 6.66
CA ILE A 91 2.98 -15.75 7.77
C ILE A 91 1.52 -15.74 7.31
N THR A 92 0.59 -15.87 8.26
CA THR A 92 -0.85 -15.88 7.96
C THR A 92 -1.38 -14.46 7.71
N ALA A 93 -2.48 -14.36 6.96
CA ALA A 93 -3.18 -13.10 6.75
C ALA A 93 -3.69 -12.48 8.06
N ALA A 94 -4.23 -13.30 8.97
CA ALA A 94 -4.72 -12.83 10.26
C ALA A 94 -3.61 -12.18 11.10
N TYR A 95 -2.42 -12.78 11.08
CA TYR A 95 -1.26 -12.23 11.78
C TYR A 95 -0.71 -10.96 11.11
N SER A 96 -0.62 -10.94 9.77
CA SER A 96 -0.09 -9.79 9.03
C SER A 96 -0.99 -8.55 9.13
N VAL A 97 -2.32 -8.71 9.21
CA VAL A 97 -3.27 -7.60 9.41
C VAL A 97 -2.96 -6.80 10.68
N VAL A 98 -2.44 -7.43 11.73
CA VAL A 98 -2.11 -6.71 12.98
C VAL A 98 -0.99 -5.68 12.75
N PHE A 99 -0.01 -5.97 11.89
CA PHE A 99 1.05 -5.02 11.53
C PHE A 99 0.52 -3.80 10.78
N ILE A 100 -0.61 -3.93 10.06
CA ILE A 100 -1.25 -2.80 9.38
C ILE A 100 -1.66 -1.72 10.41
N GLY A 101 -1.91 -2.09 11.67
CA GLY A 101 -2.13 -1.15 12.76
C GLY A 101 -0.96 -0.18 13.03
N LEU A 102 0.24 -0.48 12.52
CA LEU A 102 1.44 0.39 12.62
C LEU A 102 1.55 1.43 11.50
N LEU A 103 0.76 1.32 10.43
CA LEU A 103 0.76 2.28 9.32
C LEU A 103 0.45 3.72 9.75
N PRO A 104 -0.56 3.99 10.61
CA PRO A 104 -0.85 5.35 11.05
C PRO A 104 0.33 6.01 11.77
N LEU A 105 1.02 5.29 12.66
CA LEU A 105 2.20 5.78 13.35
C LEU A 105 3.34 6.09 12.37
N THR A 106 3.62 5.15 11.47
CA THR A 106 4.71 5.31 10.49
C THR A 106 4.43 6.46 9.52
N THR A 107 3.19 6.56 9.05
CA THR A 107 2.75 7.68 8.19
C THR A 107 2.88 9.01 8.91
N ALA A 108 2.52 9.08 10.20
CA ALA A 108 2.65 10.30 10.99
C ALA A 108 4.11 10.71 11.21
N ILE A 109 5.01 9.76 11.48
CA ILE A 109 6.46 10.02 11.56
C ILE A 109 6.95 10.67 10.26
N PHE A 110 6.65 10.07 9.10
CA PHE A 110 7.04 10.65 7.83
C PHE A 110 6.33 11.96 7.50
N ALA A 111 5.08 12.16 7.94
CA ALA A 111 4.38 13.43 7.79
C ALA A 111 5.09 14.57 8.55
N VAL A 112 5.60 14.30 9.75
CA VAL A 112 6.43 15.27 10.49
C VAL A 112 7.74 15.53 9.74
N LEU A 113 8.44 14.48 9.31
CA LEU A 113 9.76 14.59 8.67
C LEU A 113 9.71 15.25 7.27
N ARG A 114 8.65 15.03 6.49
CA ARG A 114 8.56 15.41 5.06
C ARG A 114 7.56 16.53 4.77
N ALA A 115 6.52 16.64 5.59
CA ALA A 115 5.47 17.66 5.44
C ALA A 115 5.49 18.70 6.56
N GLY A 116 6.35 18.56 7.59
CA GLY A 116 6.44 19.51 8.69
C GLY A 116 5.19 19.56 9.57
N GLU A 117 4.34 18.53 9.49
CA GLU A 117 3.13 18.41 10.30
C GLU A 117 3.49 18.35 11.78
N ARG A 118 2.62 18.89 12.65
CA ARG A 118 2.84 18.93 14.11
C ARG A 118 1.66 18.29 14.84
N PRO A 119 1.57 16.95 14.89
CA PRO A 119 0.53 16.26 15.62
C PRO A 119 0.58 16.60 17.11
N ARG A 120 -0.59 16.67 17.76
CA ARG A 120 -0.69 16.94 19.20
C ARG A 120 -0.05 15.82 20.02
N ALA A 121 0.43 16.11 21.22
CA ALA A 121 1.04 15.12 22.13
C ALA A 121 0.12 13.90 22.38
N ALA A 122 -1.20 14.13 22.49
CA ALA A 122 -2.17 13.06 22.66
C ALA A 122 -2.16 12.05 21.49
N PHE A 123 -1.96 12.51 20.25
CA PHE A 123 -1.86 11.62 19.08
C PHE A 123 -0.68 10.66 19.21
N TRP A 124 0.47 11.17 19.64
CA TRP A 124 1.67 10.37 19.87
C TRP A 124 1.46 9.36 20.99
N LEU A 125 0.85 9.77 22.11
CA LEU A 125 0.54 8.86 23.21
C LEU A 125 -0.32 7.68 22.74
N PHE A 126 -1.43 7.95 22.06
CA PHE A 126 -2.32 6.88 21.58
C PHE A 126 -1.69 6.05 20.45
N SER A 127 -0.88 6.65 19.59
CA SER A 127 -0.18 5.92 18.51
C SER A 127 0.92 5.01 19.05
N CYS A 128 1.69 5.47 20.04
CA CYS A 128 2.69 4.66 20.74
C CYS A 128 2.02 3.55 21.56
N LEU A 129 0.89 3.83 22.22
CA LEU A 129 0.11 2.81 22.91
C LEU A 129 -0.38 1.72 21.94
N GLY A 130 -0.99 2.12 20.82
CA GLY A 130 -1.43 1.18 19.78
C GLY A 130 -0.28 0.35 19.21
N ALA A 131 0.86 0.99 18.91
CA ALA A 131 2.05 0.28 18.44
C ALA A 131 2.61 -0.69 19.48
N SER A 132 2.57 -0.33 20.76
CA SER A 132 2.99 -1.21 21.87
C SER A 132 2.06 -2.42 22.00
N LEU A 133 0.75 -2.25 21.79
CA LEU A 133 -0.19 -3.37 21.76
C LEU A 133 0.06 -4.32 20.58
N VAL A 134 0.35 -3.78 19.39
CA VAL A 134 0.74 -4.58 18.22
C VAL A 134 2.04 -5.35 18.48
N ALA A 135 3.05 -4.68 19.03
CA ALA A 135 4.32 -5.32 19.41
C ALA A 135 4.12 -6.40 20.48
N GLY A 136 3.31 -6.11 21.51
CA GLY A 136 2.96 -7.07 22.56
C GLY A 136 2.24 -8.29 22.01
N PHE A 137 1.26 -8.10 21.13
CA PHE A 137 0.59 -9.19 20.43
C PHE A 137 1.59 -10.03 19.61
N ALA A 138 2.46 -9.38 18.84
CA ALA A 138 3.48 -10.08 18.05
C ALA A 138 4.42 -10.93 18.94
N LEU A 139 4.78 -10.43 20.13
CA LEU A 139 5.59 -11.17 21.11
C LEU A 139 4.85 -12.39 21.70
N THR A 140 3.54 -12.29 21.95
CA THR A 140 2.75 -13.43 22.44
C THR A 140 2.62 -14.57 21.44
N GLN A 141 2.79 -14.29 20.14
CA GLN A 141 2.75 -15.29 19.07
C GLN A 141 4.10 -16.03 18.88
N GLY A 142 5.08 -15.84 19.79
CA GLY A 142 6.51 -16.19 19.66
C GLY A 142 6.93 -17.54 19.03
N VAL A 143 8.20 -17.61 18.60
CA VAL A 143 8.99 -18.71 17.97
C VAL A 143 8.39 -19.39 16.72
N ASN A 144 7.06 -19.51 16.61
CA ASN A 144 6.37 -20.12 15.47
C ASN A 144 6.12 -19.16 14.29
N THR A 145 6.56 -17.90 14.41
CA THR A 145 6.44 -16.89 13.35
C THR A 145 7.76 -16.71 12.62
N SER A 146 7.73 -16.71 11.29
CA SER A 146 8.90 -16.48 10.45
C SER A 146 9.50 -15.08 10.69
N LEU A 147 10.76 -15.02 11.11
CA LEU A 147 11.51 -13.76 11.23
C LEU A 147 11.57 -13.01 9.89
N LEU A 148 11.69 -13.74 8.79
CA LEU A 148 11.73 -13.18 7.44
C LEU A 148 10.38 -12.54 7.07
N GLY A 149 9.26 -13.23 7.37
CA GLY A 149 7.92 -12.67 7.17
C GLY A 149 7.68 -11.40 7.99
N ASN A 150 8.15 -11.38 9.25
CA ASN A 150 8.08 -10.20 10.12
C ASN A 150 8.90 -9.03 9.56
N ALA A 151 10.12 -9.30 9.09
CA ALA A 151 10.98 -8.30 8.48
C ALA A 151 10.33 -7.69 7.22
N TYR A 152 9.75 -8.52 6.35
CA TYR A 152 9.00 -8.04 5.19
C TYR A 152 7.81 -7.18 5.56
N MET A 153 7.00 -7.56 6.57
CA MET A 153 5.89 -6.73 7.01
C MET A 153 6.36 -5.39 7.56
N VAL A 154 7.37 -5.38 8.44
CA VAL A 154 7.89 -4.13 9.01
C VAL A 154 8.42 -3.22 7.89
N ALA A 155 9.19 -3.78 6.94
CA ALA A 155 9.66 -3.03 5.78
C ALA A 155 8.49 -2.49 4.94
N ALA A 156 7.44 -3.30 4.70
CA ALA A 156 6.24 -2.89 3.96
C ALA A 156 5.55 -1.69 4.62
N ILE A 157 5.36 -1.74 5.94
CA ILE A 157 4.75 -0.65 6.71
C ILE A 157 5.58 0.64 6.60
N ILE A 158 6.91 0.54 6.70
CA ILE A 158 7.81 1.69 6.63
C ILE A 158 7.74 2.35 5.25
N VAL A 159 7.91 1.59 4.16
CA VAL A 159 7.89 2.15 2.81
C VAL A 159 6.50 2.68 2.43
N CYS A 160 5.44 2.02 2.88
CA CYS A 160 4.07 2.47 2.66
C CYS A 160 3.78 3.75 3.43
N GLY A 161 4.19 3.84 4.70
CA GLY A 161 4.00 5.06 5.50
C GLY A 161 4.70 6.28 4.90
N LEU A 162 5.91 6.08 4.34
CA LEU A 162 6.60 7.12 3.58
C LEU A 162 5.81 7.53 2.33
N GLY A 163 5.35 6.54 1.55
CA GLY A 163 4.55 6.77 0.36
C GLY A 163 3.21 7.46 0.64
N TYR A 164 2.52 7.11 1.73
CA TYR A 164 1.30 7.79 2.17
C TYR A 164 1.55 9.22 2.64
N ALA A 165 2.65 9.49 3.35
CA ALA A 165 2.98 10.85 3.77
C ALA A 165 3.25 11.77 2.55
N GLU A 166 4.03 11.30 1.58
CA GLU A 166 4.27 12.02 0.32
C GLU A 166 2.99 12.15 -0.51
N GLY A 167 2.21 11.09 -0.62
CA GLY A 167 0.96 11.07 -1.37
C GLY A 167 -0.07 12.01 -0.78
N ALA A 168 -0.19 12.07 0.55
CA ALA A 168 -1.06 13.01 1.24
C ALA A 168 -0.64 14.46 0.98
N LYS A 169 0.67 14.76 1.00
CA LYS A 169 1.18 16.09 0.65
C LYS A 169 0.85 16.47 -0.79
N LEU A 170 1.13 15.58 -1.75
CA LEU A 170 0.82 15.80 -3.17
C LEU A 170 -0.68 15.92 -3.46
N SER A 171 -1.53 15.21 -2.71
CA SER A 171 -2.97 15.23 -2.91
C SER A 171 -3.59 16.62 -2.68
N ARG A 172 -2.91 17.50 -1.93
CA ARG A 172 -3.34 18.88 -1.71
C ARG A 172 -3.24 19.74 -2.97
N THR A 173 -2.35 19.38 -3.90
CA THR A 173 -2.13 20.12 -5.16
C THR A 173 -2.69 19.38 -6.38
N LEU A 174 -2.49 18.07 -6.48
CA LEU A 174 -2.90 17.25 -7.63
C LEU A 174 -4.28 16.59 -7.46
N GLY A 175 -4.74 16.39 -6.23
CA GLY A 175 -5.90 15.56 -5.91
C GLY A 175 -5.53 14.09 -5.65
N GLY A 176 -6.28 13.43 -4.76
CA GLY A 176 -5.90 12.13 -4.22
C GLY A 176 -5.88 11.00 -5.26
N TRP A 177 -6.91 10.90 -6.09
CA TRP A 177 -6.97 9.86 -7.11
C TRP A 177 -5.97 10.10 -8.24
N GLN A 178 -5.69 11.36 -8.59
CA GLN A 178 -4.66 11.71 -9.58
C GLN A 178 -3.26 11.29 -9.12
N VAL A 179 -2.93 11.49 -7.82
CA VAL A 179 -1.63 11.05 -7.27
C VAL A 179 -1.43 9.55 -7.47
N ILE A 180 -2.44 8.74 -7.17
CA ILE A 180 -2.35 7.28 -7.35
C ILE A 180 -2.29 6.90 -8.83
N SER A 181 -3.11 7.52 -9.69
CA SER A 181 -3.07 7.27 -11.14
C SER A 181 -1.69 7.60 -11.74
N TRP A 182 -1.09 8.73 -11.37
CA TRP A 182 0.24 9.10 -11.85
C TRP A 182 1.34 8.20 -11.29
N ALA A 183 1.26 7.78 -10.02
CA ALA A 183 2.19 6.81 -9.44
C ALA A 183 2.12 5.44 -10.14
N LEU A 184 0.91 4.99 -10.48
CA LEU A 184 0.67 3.76 -11.25
C LEU A 184 1.26 3.86 -12.67
N ILE A 185 1.01 4.97 -13.38
CA ILE A 185 1.56 5.21 -14.71
C ILE A 185 3.09 5.28 -14.69
N LEU A 186 3.66 5.91 -13.66
CA LEU A 186 5.11 5.98 -13.49
C LEU A 186 5.73 4.59 -13.26
N SER A 187 4.98 3.69 -12.63
CA SER A 187 5.39 2.30 -12.39
C SER A 187 5.19 1.40 -13.61
N LEU A 188 4.29 1.76 -14.53
CA LEU A 188 3.87 0.94 -15.67
C LEU A 188 5.03 0.46 -16.56
N PRO A 189 6.05 1.28 -16.91
CA PRO A 189 7.17 0.83 -17.75
C PRO A 189 7.98 -0.32 -17.13
N ALA A 190 7.99 -0.45 -15.80
CA ALA A 190 8.62 -1.56 -15.11
C ALA A 190 7.63 -2.70 -14.85
N MET A 191 6.42 -2.38 -14.41
CA MET A 191 5.43 -3.38 -14.00
C MET A 191 4.81 -4.16 -15.15
N ALA A 192 4.58 -3.54 -16.31
CA ALA A 192 4.00 -4.27 -17.44
C ALA A 192 4.96 -5.34 -18.00
N PRO A 193 6.26 -5.06 -18.26
CA PRO A 193 7.20 -6.11 -18.64
C PRO A 193 7.36 -7.17 -17.56
N LEU A 194 7.49 -6.77 -16.28
CA LEU A 194 7.59 -7.73 -15.18
C LEU A 194 6.38 -8.65 -15.13
N SER A 195 5.17 -8.12 -15.30
CA SER A 195 3.95 -8.92 -15.34
C SER A 195 3.94 -9.90 -16.49
N TYR A 196 4.45 -9.52 -17.66
CA TYR A 196 4.56 -10.42 -18.79
C TYR A 196 5.62 -11.52 -18.57
N TYR A 197 6.80 -11.17 -18.06
CA TYR A 197 7.90 -12.12 -17.86
C TYR A 197 7.67 -13.09 -16.70
N SER A 198 6.97 -12.67 -15.66
CA SER A 198 6.65 -13.52 -14.50
C SER A 198 5.32 -14.27 -14.65
N MET A 199 4.64 -14.11 -15.79
CA MET A 199 3.36 -14.79 -16.05
C MET A 199 3.56 -16.32 -16.02
N PRO A 200 2.71 -17.08 -15.31
CA PRO A 200 2.81 -18.53 -15.29
C PRO A 200 2.57 -19.11 -16.69
N GLY A 201 3.32 -20.17 -17.02
CA GLY A 201 3.20 -20.82 -18.34
C GLY A 201 1.83 -21.45 -18.60
N THR A 202 1.05 -21.70 -17.55
CA THR A 202 -0.36 -22.11 -17.63
C THR A 202 -1.13 -21.60 -16.43
N PHE A 203 -2.41 -21.30 -16.63
CA PHE A 203 -3.36 -21.02 -15.55
C PHE A 203 -4.18 -22.27 -15.17
N ALA A 204 -3.92 -23.42 -15.80
CA ALA A 204 -4.54 -24.68 -15.44
C ALA A 204 -4.08 -25.11 -14.04
N GLY A 205 -5.03 -25.30 -13.11
CA GLY A 205 -4.75 -25.71 -11.73
C GLY A 205 -4.79 -24.58 -10.68
N VAL A 206 -4.94 -23.31 -11.09
CA VAL A 206 -5.12 -22.19 -10.16
C VAL A 206 -6.44 -22.35 -9.41
N GLY A 207 -6.41 -22.27 -8.07
CA GLY A 207 -7.58 -22.36 -7.21
C GLY A 207 -8.18 -23.76 -7.06
N GLN A 208 -7.45 -24.82 -7.45
CA GLN A 208 -7.84 -26.22 -7.24
C GLN A 208 -7.40 -26.76 -5.87
#